data_AF-A0A3C1VC62-F1
#
_entry.id   AF-A0A3C1VC62-F1
#
_cell.length_a   1.000
_cell.length_b   1.000
_cell.length_c   1.000
_cell.angle_alpha   90.00
_cell.angle_beta   90.00
_cell.angle_gamma   90.00
#
_symmetry.space_group_name_H-M   'P 1'
#
loop_
_entity.id
_entity.type
_entity.pdbx_description
1 polymer ?
#
loop_
_entity_poly.entity_id
_entity_poly.type
_entity_poly.pdbx_seq_one_letter_code
_entity_poly.pdbx_strand_id
1 'polypeptide(L)'
;HGFFWMSSYNGIFRVSKTELQQCADGRLASVHCLVFGIGDGMPTLEASGGGCKAADGKLWFPTGRGLVAIDPQSAKTNQLTPPVLIEGLLVDNQLVAGLAPTSPLKILPGRHRFEFQYTGLSFAAPEKVRFKHRLDALDADWIDAGTKRTAEYPYIPPGD
;
A
#
# COMPACT_ATOMS: atom_id res chain seq x y z
N HIS A 1 -25.18 4.49 6.26
CA HIS A 1 -23.74 4.35 6.58
C HIS A 1 -22.95 5.13 5.56
N GLY A 2 -22.07 6.05 6.00
CA GLY A 2 -21.41 7.07 5.16
C GLY A 2 -20.37 6.57 4.15
N PHE A 3 -20.56 5.38 3.59
CA PHE A 3 -19.68 4.80 2.57
C PHE A 3 -20.49 4.37 1.36
N PHE A 4 -19.92 4.56 0.18
CA PHE A 4 -20.37 3.96 -1.06
C PHE A 4 -19.59 2.68 -1.34
N TRP A 5 -20.29 1.73 -1.96
CA TRP A 5 -19.73 0.46 -2.41
C TRP A 5 -19.95 0.33 -3.90
N MET A 6 -18.90 0.01 -4.65
CA MET A 6 -18.91 0.04 -6.11
C MET A 6 -18.22 -1.20 -6.66
N SER A 7 -18.87 -1.89 -7.59
CA SER A 7 -18.30 -3.01 -8.34
C SER A 7 -17.40 -2.49 -9.47
N SER A 8 -16.30 -3.19 -9.74
CA SER A 8 -15.44 -2.92 -10.90
C SER A 8 -14.79 -4.19 -11.43
N TYR A 9 -14.12 -4.08 -12.57
CA TYR A 9 -13.26 -5.15 -13.11
C TYR A 9 -12.01 -5.44 -12.26
N ASN A 10 -11.66 -4.55 -11.32
CA ASN A 10 -10.49 -4.66 -10.44
C ASN A 10 -10.87 -4.87 -8.96
N GLY A 11 -12.06 -5.41 -8.70
CA GLY A 11 -12.56 -5.69 -7.36
C GLY A 11 -13.73 -4.80 -6.94
N ILE A 12 -14.11 -4.91 -5.67
CA ILE A 12 -15.17 -4.10 -5.07
C ILE A 12 -14.53 -3.00 -4.23
N PHE A 13 -14.91 -1.76 -4.50
CA PHE A 13 -14.40 -0.58 -3.82
C PHE A 13 -15.36 -0.13 -2.72
N ARG A 14 -14.79 0.28 -1.59
CA ARG A 14 -15.47 1.02 -0.53
C ARG A 14 -14.83 2.40 -0.41
N VAL A 15 -15.66 3.44 -0.48
CA VAL A 15 -15.19 4.84 -0.46
C VAL A 15 -16.07 5.67 0.47
N SER A 16 -15.46 6.60 1.21
CA SER A 16 -16.19 7.54 2.07
C SER A 16 -17.07 8.47 1.22
N LYS A 17 -18.35 8.59 1.59
CA LYS A 17 -19.27 9.55 0.95
C LYS A 17 -18.78 10.98 1.14
N THR A 18 -18.23 11.29 2.32
CA THR A 18 -17.72 12.63 2.62
C THR A 18 -16.49 12.96 1.78
N GLU A 19 -15.53 12.04 1.65
CA GLU A 19 -14.35 12.27 0.81
C GLU A 19 -14.72 12.41 -0.66
N LEU A 20 -15.65 11.56 -1.17
CA LEU A 20 -16.16 11.69 -2.53
C LEU A 20 -16.78 13.06 -2.79
N GLN A 21 -17.57 13.55 -1.84
CA GLN A 21 -18.19 14.86 -1.98
C GLN A 21 -17.16 15.99 -1.90
N GLN A 22 -16.18 15.91 -1.00
CA GLN A 22 -15.09 16.88 -0.94
C GLN A 22 -14.22 16.87 -2.20
N CYS A 23 -13.99 15.71 -2.80
CA CYS A 23 -13.28 15.59 -4.07
C CYS A 23 -14.10 16.18 -5.23
N ALA A 24 -15.42 15.90 -5.29
CA ALA A 24 -16.32 16.51 -6.26
C ALA A 24 -16.41 18.05 -6.11
N ASP A 25 -16.32 18.55 -4.88
CA ASP A 25 -16.24 19.99 -4.56
C ASP A 25 -14.84 20.61 -4.85
N GLY A 26 -13.87 19.82 -5.31
CA GLY A 26 -12.50 20.27 -5.59
C GLY A 26 -11.63 20.51 -4.35
N ARG A 27 -12.08 20.14 -3.14
CA ARG A 27 -11.33 20.30 -1.88
C ARG A 27 -10.28 19.22 -1.67
N LEU A 28 -10.48 18.04 -2.25
CA LEU A 28 -9.52 16.94 -2.24
C LEU A 28 -9.12 16.60 -3.67
N ALA A 29 -7.82 16.38 -3.90
CA ALA A 29 -7.29 15.96 -5.20
C ALA A 29 -7.56 14.46 -5.49
N SER A 30 -7.80 13.65 -4.44
CA SER A 30 -8.05 12.22 -4.54
C SER A 30 -8.84 11.71 -3.33
N VAL A 31 -9.37 10.49 -3.43
CA VAL A 31 -10.15 9.83 -2.37
C VAL A 31 -9.48 8.53 -1.95
N HIS A 32 -9.64 8.15 -0.68
CA HIS A 32 -9.15 6.88 -0.18
C HIS A 32 -10.16 5.78 -0.50
N CYS A 33 -9.70 4.80 -1.27
CA CYS A 33 -10.50 3.64 -1.65
C CYS A 33 -9.96 2.39 -0.95
N LEU A 34 -10.81 1.68 -0.21
CA LEU A 34 -10.51 0.32 0.21
C LEU A 34 -10.96 -0.64 -0.89
N VAL A 35 -10.05 -1.49 -1.35
CA VAL A 35 -10.31 -2.44 -2.44
C VAL A 35 -10.36 -3.85 -1.88
N PHE A 36 -11.45 -4.55 -2.18
CA PHE A 36 -11.63 -5.97 -1.94
C PHE A 36 -11.38 -6.72 -3.24
N GLY A 37 -10.53 -7.73 -3.19
CA GLY A 37 -10.17 -8.59 -4.31
C GLY A 37 -9.96 -10.03 -3.87
N ILE A 38 -9.17 -10.77 -4.65
CA ILE A 38 -8.98 -12.21 -4.44
C ILE A 38 -8.35 -12.52 -3.07
N GLY A 39 -7.37 -11.71 -2.64
CA GLY A 39 -6.74 -11.83 -1.31
C GLY A 39 -7.69 -11.61 -0.15
N ASP A 40 -8.83 -10.95 -0.37
CA ASP A 40 -9.87 -10.71 0.64
C ASP A 40 -11.00 -11.76 0.59
N GLY A 41 -10.82 -12.83 -0.20
CA GLY A 41 -11.78 -13.93 -0.33
C GLY A 41 -12.70 -13.86 -1.55
N MET A 42 -12.50 -12.93 -2.48
CA MET A 42 -13.27 -12.92 -3.72
C MET A 42 -12.80 -14.03 -4.69
N PRO A 43 -13.71 -14.70 -5.42
CA PRO A 43 -13.33 -15.75 -6.36
C PRO A 43 -12.71 -15.22 -7.67
N THR A 44 -12.94 -13.94 -7.98
CA THR A 44 -12.39 -13.20 -9.12
C THR A 44 -12.40 -11.69 -8.80
N LEU A 45 -11.58 -10.89 -9.49
CA LEU A 45 -11.61 -9.43 -9.39
C LEU A 45 -12.80 -8.82 -10.13
N GLU A 46 -13.24 -9.47 -11.20
CA GLU A 46 -14.28 -8.93 -12.06
C GLU A 46 -15.66 -8.98 -11.37
N ALA A 47 -16.08 -7.81 -10.87
CA ALA A 47 -17.42 -7.55 -10.38
C ALA A 47 -18.10 -6.51 -11.29
N SER A 48 -19.28 -6.83 -11.79
CA SER A 48 -20.02 -5.96 -12.71
C SER A 48 -21.53 -6.06 -12.43
N GLY A 49 -22.30 -5.12 -12.98
CA GLY A 49 -23.76 -5.11 -12.80
C GLY A 49 -24.25 -4.46 -11.50
N GLY A 50 -23.37 -3.78 -10.75
CA GLY A 50 -23.73 -3.10 -9.51
C GLY A 50 -23.88 -4.06 -8.34
N GLY A 51 -24.57 -3.64 -7.28
CA GLY A 51 -24.84 -4.49 -6.13
C GLY A 51 -26.14 -4.13 -5.45
N CYS A 52 -26.71 -5.06 -4.71
CA CYS A 52 -27.93 -4.85 -3.94
C CYS A 52 -27.67 -5.04 -2.45
N LYS A 53 -28.41 -4.30 -1.62
CA LYS A 53 -28.42 -4.51 -0.17
C LYS A 53 -29.56 -5.45 0.17
N ALA A 54 -29.23 -6.59 0.78
CA ALA A 54 -30.22 -7.55 1.27
C ALA A 54 -30.85 -7.07 2.60
N ALA A 55 -31.97 -7.71 2.98
CA ALA A 55 -32.69 -7.39 4.21
C ALA A 55 -31.85 -7.61 5.49
N ASP A 56 -30.89 -8.54 5.43
CA ASP A 56 -29.92 -8.80 6.51
C ASP A 56 -28.81 -7.73 6.61
N GLY A 57 -28.82 -6.74 5.72
CA GLY A 57 -27.86 -5.65 5.69
C GLY A 57 -26.60 -5.91 4.88
N LYS A 58 -26.38 -7.13 4.39
CA LYS A 58 -25.24 -7.48 3.52
C LYS A 58 -25.41 -6.89 2.13
N LEU A 59 -24.28 -6.65 1.47
CA LEU A 59 -24.22 -6.20 0.09
C LEU A 59 -23.84 -7.36 -0.80
N TRP A 60 -24.64 -7.63 -1.81
CA TRP A 60 -24.43 -8.70 -2.78
C TRP A 60 -23.99 -8.12 -4.11
N PHE A 61 -22.92 -8.66 -4.67
CA PHE A 61 -22.33 -8.24 -5.93
C PHE A 61 -22.22 -9.43 -6.89
N PRO A 62 -22.65 -9.29 -8.15
CA PRO A 62 -22.35 -10.24 -9.21
C PRO A 62 -20.87 -10.17 -9.58
N THR A 63 -20.29 -11.34 -9.83
CA THR A 63 -18.94 -11.50 -10.33
C THR A 63 -18.91 -12.49 -11.47
N GLY A 64 -17.83 -12.51 -12.25
CA GLY A 64 -17.64 -13.50 -13.31
C GLY A 64 -17.60 -14.97 -12.83
N ARG A 65 -17.53 -15.21 -11.51
CA ARG A 65 -17.51 -16.55 -10.89
C ARG A 65 -18.60 -16.74 -9.82
N GLY A 66 -19.74 -16.06 -9.98
CA GLY A 66 -20.89 -16.19 -9.08
C GLY A 66 -21.12 -14.94 -8.24
N LEU A 67 -21.67 -15.11 -7.04
CA LEU A 67 -22.04 -14.00 -6.16
C LEU A 67 -21.07 -13.86 -4.99
N VAL A 68 -20.77 -12.62 -4.62
CA VAL A 68 -20.03 -12.28 -3.40
C VAL A 68 -20.93 -11.49 -2.47
N ALA A 69 -20.96 -11.87 -1.20
CA ALA A 69 -21.61 -11.11 -0.15
C ALA A 69 -20.56 -10.41 0.71
N ILE A 70 -20.72 -9.10 0.90
CA ILE A 70 -19.91 -8.31 1.83
C ILE A 70 -20.82 -7.87 2.97
N ASP A 71 -20.38 -8.11 4.20
CA ASP A 71 -20.98 -7.47 5.37
C ASP A 71 -20.27 -6.12 5.64
N PRO A 72 -20.94 -4.98 5.46
CA PRO A 72 -20.32 -3.67 5.65
C PRO A 72 -19.93 -3.38 7.10
N GLN A 73 -20.48 -4.10 8.09
CA GLN A 73 -20.16 -3.88 9.51
C GLN A 73 -18.88 -4.59 9.95
N SER A 74 -18.57 -5.74 9.34
CA SER A 74 -17.31 -6.48 9.59
C SER A 74 -16.15 -6.03 8.72
N ALA A 75 -16.41 -5.23 7.67
CA ALA A 75 -15.39 -4.61 6.82
C ALA A 75 -14.55 -3.56 7.58
N LYS A 76 -13.65 -4.02 8.46
CA LYS A 76 -12.69 -3.21 9.19
C LYS A 76 -11.39 -3.11 8.39
N THR A 77 -10.90 -1.90 8.20
CA THR A 77 -9.54 -1.67 7.70
C THR A 77 -8.56 -2.10 8.78
N ASN A 78 -7.51 -2.85 8.42
CA ASN A 78 -6.39 -3.04 9.34
C ASN A 78 -5.72 -1.67 9.57
N GLN A 79 -5.89 -1.13 10.78
CA GLN A 79 -5.30 0.15 11.20
C GLN A 79 -3.94 -0.02 11.89
N LEU A 80 -3.46 -1.27 12.03
CA LEU A 80 -2.15 -1.50 12.61
C LEU A 80 -1.09 -1.02 11.62
N THR A 81 -0.42 0.08 11.97
CA THR A 81 0.77 0.53 11.26
C THR A 81 1.81 -0.59 11.36
N PRO A 82 2.19 -1.23 10.24
CA PRO A 82 3.18 -2.29 10.29
C PRO A 82 4.53 -1.71 10.74
N PRO A 83 5.26 -2.36 11.65
CA PRO A 83 6.62 -1.94 11.96
C PRO A 83 7.47 -2.06 10.70
N VAL A 84 8.19 -0.98 10.37
CA VAL A 84 9.09 -0.92 9.23
C VAL A 84 10.48 -1.36 9.65
N LEU A 85 11.10 -2.20 8.84
CA LEU A 85 12.41 -2.78 9.10
C LEU A 85 13.30 -2.62 7.87
N ILE A 86 14.51 -2.12 8.04
CA ILE A 86 15.56 -2.17 7.01
C ILE A 86 16.21 -3.54 7.12
N GLU A 87 16.07 -4.35 6.07
CA GLU A 87 16.59 -5.71 5.98
C GLU A 87 18.07 -5.72 5.62
N GLY A 88 18.50 -4.74 4.83
CA GLY A 88 19.91 -4.55 4.52
C GLY A 88 20.20 -3.37 3.62
N LEU A 89 21.50 -3.10 3.49
CA LEU A 89 22.07 -2.15 2.54
C LEU A 89 23.06 -2.89 1.67
N LEU A 90 22.87 -2.78 0.36
CA LEU A 90 23.80 -3.25 -0.65
C LEU A 90 24.55 -2.06 -1.24
N VAL A 91 25.85 -2.23 -1.42
CA VAL A 91 26.74 -1.29 -2.12
C VAL A 91 27.38 -2.06 -3.26
N ASP A 92 27.16 -1.61 -4.49
CA ASP A 92 27.63 -2.28 -5.70
C ASP A 92 27.23 -3.77 -5.74
N ASN A 93 25.98 -4.05 -5.37
CA ASN A 93 25.36 -5.39 -5.23
C ASN A 93 25.99 -6.29 -4.15
N GLN A 94 26.83 -5.76 -3.25
CA GLN A 94 27.36 -6.49 -2.11
C GLN A 94 26.68 -6.03 -0.81
N LEU A 95 26.21 -6.99 -0.01
CA LEU A 95 25.59 -6.70 1.29
C LEU A 95 26.66 -6.17 2.26
N VAL A 96 26.53 -4.91 2.66
CA VAL A 96 27.46 -4.24 3.58
C VAL A 96 26.91 -4.09 4.99
N ALA A 97 25.59 -4.07 5.12
CA ALA A 97 24.89 -4.06 6.42
C ALA A 97 23.61 -4.87 6.31
N GLY A 98 23.32 -5.69 7.31
CA GLY A 98 22.08 -6.44 7.42
C GLY A 98 21.06 -5.74 8.34
N LEU A 99 20.20 -6.54 8.95
CA LEU A 99 19.17 -6.10 9.89
C LEU A 99 19.75 -5.22 11.01
N ALA A 100 19.19 -4.01 11.16
CA ALA A 100 19.46 -3.09 12.27
C ALA A 100 20.95 -2.91 12.60
N PRO A 101 21.74 -2.23 11.73
CA PRO A 101 23.13 -1.93 12.04
C PRO A 101 23.21 -1.12 13.34
N THR A 102 23.98 -1.63 14.31
CA THR A 102 24.11 -1.06 15.66
C THR A 102 25.09 0.10 15.74
N SER A 103 25.77 0.42 14.64
CA SER A 103 26.74 1.51 14.53
C SER A 103 26.60 2.25 13.20
N PRO A 104 27.05 3.51 13.12
CA PRO A 104 27.08 4.26 11.87
C PRO A 104 27.95 3.53 10.86
N LEU A 105 27.37 3.15 9.71
CA LEU A 105 28.09 2.51 8.64
C LEU A 105 28.95 3.55 7.91
N LYS A 106 30.25 3.29 7.80
CA LYS A 106 31.17 4.14 7.03
C LYS A 106 31.47 3.46 5.70
N ILE A 107 31.15 4.14 4.61
CA ILE A 107 31.43 3.68 3.26
C ILE A 107 32.55 4.55 2.70
N LEU A 108 33.55 3.90 2.09
CA LEU A 108 34.70 4.60 1.54
C LEU A 108 34.26 5.51 0.38
N PRO A 109 34.98 6.63 0.16
CA PRO A 109 34.69 7.50 -0.97
C PRO A 109 34.77 6.74 -2.30
N GLY A 110 33.77 6.94 -3.15
CA GLY A 110 33.69 6.30 -4.45
C GLY A 110 32.33 6.54 -5.10
N ARG A 111 32.24 6.23 -6.40
CA ARG A 111 30.96 6.29 -7.11
C ARG A 111 30.26 4.94 -6.97
N HIS A 112 29.59 4.77 -5.84
CA HIS A 112 28.89 3.54 -5.49
C HIS A 112 27.40 3.62 -5.82
N ARG A 113 26.81 2.48 -6.19
CA ARG A 113 25.36 2.29 -6.24
C ARG A 113 24.89 1.73 -4.91
N PHE A 114 23.89 2.36 -4.31
CA PHE A 114 23.30 1.96 -3.04
C PHE A 114 21.90 1.39 -3.28
N GLU A 115 21.60 0.27 -2.62
CA GLU A 115 20.26 -0.32 -2.59
C GLU A 115 19.87 -0.62 -1.15
N PHE A 116 18.84 0.06 -0.66
CA PHE A 116 18.25 -0.19 0.64
C PHE A 116 17.11 -1.18 0.48
N GLN A 117 17.17 -2.28 1.21
CA GLN A 117 16.13 -3.30 1.27
C GLN A 117 15.34 -3.12 2.55
N TYR A 118 14.01 -3.06 2.45
CA TYR A 118 13.13 -2.81 3.59
C TYR A 118 11.82 -3.56 3.48
N THR A 119 11.20 -3.81 4.63
CA THR A 119 9.92 -4.50 4.72
C THR A 119 9.02 -3.85 5.77
N GLY A 120 7.73 -4.21 5.72
CA GLY A 120 6.72 -3.79 6.67
C GLY A 120 5.93 -5.02 7.10
N LEU A 121 5.96 -5.35 8.39
CA LEU A 121 5.36 -6.59 8.89
C LEU A 121 3.84 -6.41 9.05
N SER A 122 3.07 -6.83 8.03
CA SER A 122 1.61 -6.95 8.07
C SER A 122 1.21 -8.36 7.68
N PHE A 123 0.69 -9.14 8.62
CA PHE A 123 0.21 -10.51 8.34
C PHE A 123 -1.18 -10.54 7.71
N ALA A 124 -1.95 -9.45 7.81
CA ALA A 124 -3.32 -9.41 7.31
C ALA A 124 -3.40 -9.22 5.78
N ALA A 125 -2.51 -8.40 5.22
CA ALA A 125 -2.45 -8.11 3.79
C ALA A 125 -1.05 -7.58 3.40
N PRO A 126 0.00 -8.43 3.43
CA PRO A 126 1.37 -8.01 3.16
C PRO A 126 1.56 -7.41 1.75
N GLU A 127 0.75 -7.83 0.78
CA GLU A 127 0.75 -7.35 -0.60
C GLU A 127 0.13 -5.95 -0.75
N LYS A 128 -0.67 -5.51 0.22
CA LYS A 128 -1.29 -4.17 0.25
C LYS A 128 -0.47 -3.14 1.02
N VAL A 129 0.65 -3.54 1.62
CA VAL A 129 1.55 -2.62 2.31
C VAL A 129 2.23 -1.72 1.27
N ARG A 130 2.07 -0.41 1.45
CA ARG A 130 2.69 0.60 0.61
C ARG A 130 3.79 1.34 1.35
N PHE A 131 4.86 1.64 0.64
CA PHE A 131 6.06 2.26 1.20
C PHE A 131 6.31 3.61 0.58
N LYS A 132 6.80 4.52 1.41
CA LYS A 132 7.49 5.73 0.98
C LYS A 132 8.88 5.73 1.60
N HIS A 133 9.84 6.26 0.87
CA HIS A 133 11.19 6.46 1.39
C HIS A 133 11.64 7.89 1.13
N ARG A 134 12.62 8.33 1.91
CA ARG A 134 13.32 9.59 1.74
C ARG A 134 14.71 9.39 2.31
N LEU A 135 15.74 9.76 1.56
CA LEU A 135 17.08 9.91 2.07
C LEU A 135 17.30 11.37 2.47
N ASP A 136 17.51 11.60 3.76
CA ASP A 136 17.77 12.95 4.26
C ASP A 136 19.02 13.55 3.58
N ALA A 137 19.00 14.87 3.38
CA ALA A 137 19.99 15.64 2.62
C ALA A 137 20.07 15.39 1.10
N LEU A 138 19.47 14.31 0.56
CA LEU A 138 19.40 14.05 -0.88
C LEU A 138 18.01 14.31 -1.46
N ASP A 139 16.97 13.81 -0.80
CA ASP A 139 15.59 13.90 -1.29
C ASP A 139 14.86 15.09 -0.64
N ALA A 140 14.25 15.93 -1.49
CA ALA A 140 13.45 17.07 -1.03
C ALA A 140 12.13 16.63 -0.35
N ASP A 141 11.52 15.56 -0.86
CA ASP A 141 10.21 15.05 -0.44
C ASP A 141 10.19 13.52 -0.41
N TRP A 142 9.16 12.96 0.23
CA TRP A 142 8.94 11.51 0.25
C TRP A 142 8.64 10.96 -1.15
N ILE A 143 9.39 9.92 -1.54
CA ILE A 143 9.22 9.19 -2.79
C ILE A 143 8.25 8.03 -2.56
N ASP A 144 7.18 7.94 -3.36
CA ASP A 144 6.23 6.82 -3.33
C ASP A 144 6.81 5.60 -4.06
N ALA A 145 7.09 4.54 -3.30
CA ALA A 145 7.63 3.29 -3.82
C ALA A 145 6.53 2.25 -4.16
N GLY A 146 5.26 2.58 -3.94
CA GLY A 146 4.16 1.64 -4.08
C GLY A 146 4.38 0.44 -3.18
N THR A 147 4.38 -0.77 -3.75
CA THR A 147 4.61 -2.04 -3.04
C THR A 147 6.06 -2.52 -3.13
N LYS A 148 6.97 -1.75 -3.74
CA LYS A 148 8.39 -2.09 -3.81
C LYS A 148 9.01 -2.06 -2.42
N ARG A 149 9.95 -2.98 -2.20
CA ARG A 149 10.70 -3.18 -0.95
C ARG A 149 12.17 -2.78 -1.08
N THR A 150 12.47 -2.00 -2.11
CA THR A 150 13.81 -1.51 -2.41
C THR A 150 13.77 -0.03 -2.71
N ALA A 151 14.84 0.68 -2.33
CA ALA A 151 15.12 2.04 -2.75
C ALA A 151 16.55 2.07 -3.30
N GLU A 152 16.69 2.55 -4.53
CA GLU A 152 17.95 2.54 -5.26
C GLU A 152 18.46 3.98 -5.44
N TYR A 153 19.71 4.20 -5.05
CA TYR A 153 20.41 5.46 -5.26
C TYR A 153 21.67 5.18 -6.10
N PRO A 154 21.67 5.55 -7.39
CA PRO A 154 22.81 5.33 -8.28
C PRO A 154 24.08 6.08 -7.84
N TYR A 155 23.91 7.14 -7.05
CA TYR A 155 24.98 7.94 -6.49
C TYR A 155 24.47 8.71 -5.28
N ILE A 156 25.22 8.65 -4.18
CA ILE A 156 25.03 9.51 -3.01
C ILE A 156 26.32 10.34 -2.87
N PRO A 157 26.24 11.69 -2.87
CA PRO A 157 27.41 12.53 -2.64
C PRO A 157 28.05 12.26 -1.27
N PRO A 158 29.37 12.45 -1.12
CA PRO A 158 30.02 12.38 0.19
C PRO A 158 29.37 13.34 1.19
N GLY A 159 29.12 12.85 2.40
CA GLY A 159 28.45 13.56 3.47
C GLY A 159 28.24 12.66 4.69
N ASP A 160 27.58 13.20 5.72
CA ASP A 160 27.12 12.47 6.91
C ASP A 160 25.64 12.11 6.80
#